data_AF-A0A2S8RIN7-F1
#
_entry.id   AF-A0A2S8RIN7-F1
#
_cell.length_a   1.000
_cell.length_b   1.000
_cell.length_c   1.000
_cell.angle_alpha   90.00
_cell.angle_beta   90.00
_cell.angle_gamma   90.00
#
_symmetry.space_group_name_H-M   'P 1'
#
loop_
_entity.id
_entity.type
_entity.pdbx_description
1 polymer ?
#
loop_
_entity_poly.entity_id
_entity_poly.type
_entity_poly.pdbx_seq_one_letter_code
_entity_poly.pdbx_strand_id
1 'polypeptide(L)'
;MTVPKSTAFELSELILRKAPEYLDLLSPDDAVFEKAFDAQLGRAVQGLETNSKNFAPLKEDGLTAALALALAVPCIEVSQQLHSNGHVDITIKIQDCHLTRTKLGEAKIYDGPEWHFQGVKQLLGYSTGRECRGLVIAYVKKANIEGLMKKVRERMDQDLPEQQQGVTTDLPSKWCFLSKHLHPSGAVVEIGHVGCNMHVVGE
;
A
#
# COMPACT_ATOMS: atom_id res chain seq x y z
N MET A 1 -33.34 32.04 8.26
CA MET A 1 -32.59 31.16 7.34
C MET A 1 -32.89 29.72 7.73
N THR A 2 -33.53 28.95 6.87
CA THR A 2 -33.80 27.53 7.11
C THR A 2 -32.53 26.74 6.81
N VAL A 3 -31.93 26.12 7.82
CA VAL A 3 -30.82 25.18 7.64
C VAL A 3 -31.34 24.01 6.79
N PRO A 4 -30.68 23.64 5.68
CA PRO A 4 -31.06 22.43 4.96
C PRO A 4 -30.87 21.24 5.91
N LYS A 5 -31.95 20.54 6.25
CA LYS A 5 -31.87 19.27 6.99
C LYS A 5 -31.42 18.20 6.02
N SER A 6 -30.12 18.18 5.70
CA SER A 6 -29.58 17.05 4.95
C SER A 6 -29.61 15.82 5.85
N THR A 7 -30.19 14.72 5.36
CA THR A 7 -30.27 13.47 6.11
C THR A 7 -29.00 12.64 5.89
N ALA A 8 -28.66 11.75 6.84
CA ALA A 8 -27.58 10.79 6.65
C ALA A 8 -27.80 9.91 5.40
N PHE A 9 -29.06 9.66 5.05
CA PHE A 9 -29.45 8.94 3.84
C PHE A 9 -29.05 9.70 2.57
N GLU A 10 -29.37 10.99 2.46
CA GLU A 10 -28.99 11.82 1.29
C GLU A 10 -27.47 11.94 1.14
N LEU A 11 -26.74 12.03 2.27
CA LEU A 11 -25.28 12.00 2.25
C LEU A 11 -24.76 10.66 1.73
N SER A 12 -25.33 9.54 2.18
CA SER A 12 -24.93 8.21 1.71
C SER A 12 -25.19 8.02 0.22
N GLU A 13 -26.33 8.49 -0.31
CA GLU A 13 -26.62 8.45 -1.75
C GLU A 13 -25.66 9.32 -2.56
N LEU A 14 -25.30 10.50 -2.02
CA LEU A 14 -24.32 11.36 -2.66
C LEU A 14 -22.94 10.70 -2.74
N ILE A 15 -22.49 10.06 -1.65
CA ILE A 15 -21.22 9.32 -1.61
C ILE A 15 -21.28 8.14 -2.59
N LEU A 16 -22.32 7.31 -2.57
CA LEU A 16 -22.50 6.21 -3.53
C LEU A 16 -22.37 6.66 -4.98
N ARG A 17 -22.90 7.84 -5.31
CA ARG A 17 -22.84 8.38 -6.68
C ARG A 17 -21.49 8.99 -7.03
N LYS A 18 -20.79 9.59 -6.06
CA LYS A 18 -19.61 10.44 -6.32
C LYS A 18 -18.28 9.74 -6.01
N ALA A 19 -18.27 8.87 -5.01
CA ALA A 19 -17.10 8.15 -4.52
C ALA A 19 -17.55 6.87 -3.79
N PRO A 20 -18.17 5.91 -4.51
CA PRO A 20 -18.67 4.66 -3.92
C PRO A 20 -17.56 3.87 -3.19
N GLU A 21 -16.31 4.01 -3.61
CA GLU A 21 -15.18 3.32 -3.00
C GLU A 21 -14.93 3.71 -1.54
N TYR A 22 -15.39 4.88 -1.08
CA TYR A 22 -15.28 5.24 0.34
C TYR A 22 -16.21 4.43 1.23
N LEU A 23 -17.32 3.93 0.68
CA LEU A 23 -18.20 3.01 1.39
C LEU A 23 -17.65 1.58 1.36
N ASP A 24 -17.03 1.18 0.24
CA ASP A 24 -16.38 -0.12 0.13
C ASP A 24 -15.18 -0.27 1.09
N LEU A 25 -14.50 0.83 1.44
CA LEU A 25 -13.46 0.85 2.48
C LEU A 25 -14.00 0.52 3.88
N LEU A 26 -15.31 0.66 4.10
CA LEU A 26 -16.00 0.31 5.34
C LEU A 26 -16.66 -1.08 5.25
N SER A 27 -16.46 -1.81 4.15
CA SER A 27 -17.06 -3.12 3.97
C SER A 27 -16.53 -4.12 5.00
N PRO A 28 -17.40 -4.96 5.60
CA PRO A 28 -16.96 -6.09 6.41
C PRO A 28 -16.38 -7.24 5.57
N ASP A 29 -16.60 -7.24 4.25
CA ASP A 29 -15.99 -8.20 3.31
C ASP A 29 -14.57 -7.75 2.97
N ASP A 30 -13.58 -8.57 3.33
CA ASP A 30 -12.17 -8.28 3.11
C ASP A 30 -11.82 -8.15 1.63
N ALA A 31 -12.45 -8.90 0.71
CA ALA A 31 -12.15 -8.80 -0.72
C ALA A 31 -12.65 -7.47 -1.30
N VAL A 32 -13.83 -7.01 -0.86
CA VAL A 32 -14.37 -5.69 -1.21
C VAL A 32 -13.48 -4.58 -0.66
N PHE A 33 -13.09 -4.71 0.60
CA PHE A 33 -12.19 -3.78 1.28
C PHE A 33 -10.82 -3.67 0.57
N GLU A 34 -10.15 -4.80 0.27
CA GLU A 34 -8.84 -4.80 -0.40
C GLU A 34 -8.93 -4.15 -1.78
N LYS A 35 -10.00 -4.40 -2.54
CA LYS A 35 -10.21 -3.77 -3.85
C LYS A 35 -10.38 -2.25 -3.74
N ALA A 36 -11.14 -1.78 -2.75
CA ALA A 36 -11.32 -0.35 -2.51
C ALA A 36 -10.04 0.31 -2.00
N PHE A 37 -9.29 -0.39 -1.16
CA PHE A 37 -7.98 0.04 -0.68
C PHE A 37 -6.96 0.16 -1.81
N ASP A 38 -6.90 -0.82 -2.72
CA ASP A 38 -6.03 -0.78 -3.90
C ASP A 38 -6.32 0.44 -4.79
N ALA A 39 -7.60 0.82 -4.94
CA ALA A 39 -7.99 2.02 -5.66
C ALA A 39 -7.54 3.32 -4.95
N GLN A 40 -7.69 3.39 -3.63
CA GLN A 40 -7.22 4.53 -2.82
C GLN A 40 -5.69 4.64 -2.86
N LEU A 41 -4.98 3.51 -2.75
CA LEU A 41 -3.53 3.46 -2.86
C LEU A 41 -3.05 3.88 -4.25
N GLY A 42 -3.73 3.43 -5.31
CA GLY A 42 -3.43 3.85 -6.68
C GLY A 42 -3.54 5.35 -6.88
N ARG A 43 -4.57 6.00 -6.30
CA ARG A 43 -4.69 7.47 -6.33
C ARG A 43 -3.58 8.17 -5.54
N ALA A 44 -3.23 7.65 -4.37
CA ALA A 44 -2.15 8.22 -3.56
C ALA A 44 -0.80 8.14 -4.31
N VAL A 45 -0.49 6.98 -4.90
CA VAL A 45 0.68 6.77 -5.76
C VAL A 45 0.67 7.73 -6.94
N GLN A 46 -0.44 7.85 -7.67
CA GLN A 46 -0.55 8.79 -8.80
C GLN A 46 -0.29 10.24 -8.38
N GLY A 47 -0.72 10.63 -7.17
CA GLY A 47 -0.42 11.94 -6.59
C GLY A 47 1.08 12.17 -6.41
N LEU A 48 1.81 11.16 -5.91
CA LEU A 48 3.27 11.21 -5.79
C LEU A 48 3.95 11.30 -7.16
N GLU A 49 3.55 10.46 -8.11
CA GLU A 49 4.14 10.39 -9.46
C GLU A 49 3.97 11.72 -10.22
N THR A 50 2.77 12.30 -10.15
CA THR A 50 2.45 13.60 -10.77
C THR A 50 3.32 14.73 -10.21
N ASN A 51 3.69 14.63 -8.93
CA ASN A 51 4.49 15.62 -8.21
C ASN A 51 5.95 15.16 -8.03
N SER A 52 6.41 14.17 -8.80
CA SER A 52 7.75 13.56 -8.68
C SER A 52 8.88 14.59 -8.69
N LYS A 53 8.78 15.66 -9.50
CA LYS A 53 9.72 16.78 -9.52
C LYS A 53 9.83 17.50 -8.17
N ASN A 54 8.70 17.76 -7.52
CA ASN A 54 8.66 18.45 -6.23
C ASN A 54 9.20 17.54 -5.10
N PHE A 55 9.09 16.22 -5.29
CA PHE A 55 9.51 15.22 -4.31
C PHE A 55 10.89 14.61 -4.60
N ALA A 56 11.56 15.01 -5.68
CA ALA A 56 12.89 14.54 -6.07
C ALA A 56 13.94 14.59 -4.93
N PRO A 57 14.05 15.68 -4.12
CA PRO A 57 15.04 15.75 -3.04
C PRO A 57 14.68 14.88 -1.82
N LEU A 58 13.44 14.39 -1.73
CA LEU A 58 12.99 13.61 -0.58
C LEU A 58 13.65 12.23 -0.58
N LYS A 59 14.04 11.80 0.63
CA LYS A 59 14.45 10.43 0.92
C LYS A 59 13.22 9.58 1.26
N GLU A 60 13.44 8.31 1.56
CA GLU A 60 12.43 7.31 1.91
C GLU A 60 11.39 7.85 2.91
N ASP A 61 11.82 8.35 4.08
CA ASP A 61 10.92 8.90 5.10
C ASP A 61 10.00 10.01 4.59
N GLY A 62 10.55 10.92 3.77
CA GLY A 62 9.80 12.06 3.22
C GLY A 62 8.78 11.62 2.17
N LEU A 63 9.12 10.65 1.33
CA LEU A 63 8.20 10.07 0.35
C LEU A 63 7.10 9.27 1.04
N THR A 64 7.45 8.51 2.08
CA THR A 64 6.47 7.78 2.90
C THR A 64 5.56 8.73 3.66
N ALA A 65 6.06 9.89 4.11
CA ALA A 65 5.22 10.90 4.75
C ALA A 65 4.20 11.51 3.77
N ALA A 66 4.65 11.81 2.54
CA ALA A 66 3.76 12.28 1.48
C ALA A 66 2.70 11.23 1.11
N LEU A 67 3.11 9.96 1.00
CA LEU A 67 2.19 8.86 0.74
C LEU A 67 1.18 8.68 1.87
N ALA A 68 1.63 8.74 3.13
CA ALA A 68 0.78 8.62 4.31
C ALA A 68 -0.30 9.72 4.34
N LEU A 69 0.09 10.96 4.07
CA LEU A 69 -0.84 12.09 3.96
C LEU A 69 -1.85 11.90 2.81
N ALA A 70 -1.40 11.36 1.66
CA ALA A 70 -2.28 11.11 0.52
C ALA A 70 -3.25 9.92 0.74
N LEU A 71 -2.85 8.95 1.56
CA LEU A 71 -3.67 7.80 1.94
C LEU A 71 -4.70 8.13 3.01
N ALA A 72 -4.42 9.10 3.88
CA ALA A 72 -5.29 9.50 4.97
C ALA A 72 -6.61 10.06 4.44
N VAL A 73 -7.69 9.34 4.74
CA VAL A 73 -9.08 9.70 4.44
C VAL A 73 -9.93 9.36 5.66
N PRO A 74 -11.18 9.83 5.79
CA PRO A 74 -12.04 9.41 6.88
C PRO A 74 -12.03 7.87 7.05
N CYS A 75 -11.89 7.42 8.30
CA CYS A 75 -11.80 6.01 8.71
C CYS A 75 -10.48 5.28 8.38
N ILE A 76 -9.54 5.91 7.65
CA ILE A 76 -8.18 5.40 7.47
C ILE A 76 -7.20 6.28 8.24
N GLU A 77 -6.72 5.77 9.36
CA GLU A 77 -5.63 6.38 10.12
C GLU A 77 -4.31 5.83 9.59
N VAL A 78 -3.42 6.73 9.17
CA VAL A 78 -2.08 6.37 8.71
C VAL A 78 -1.06 6.97 9.66
N SER A 79 -0.18 6.12 10.17
CA SER A 79 0.85 6.48 11.13
C SER A 79 2.21 5.98 10.64
N GLN A 80 3.26 6.75 10.91
CA GLN A 80 4.63 6.43 10.52
C GLN A 80 5.46 6.03 11.74
N GLN A 81 6.52 5.27 11.51
CA GLN A 81 7.56 4.99 12.51
C GLN A 81 7.01 4.35 13.80
N LEU A 82 6.02 3.47 13.67
CA LEU A 82 5.46 2.75 14.81
C LEU A 82 6.38 1.60 15.20
N HIS A 83 6.63 1.47 16.50
CA HIS A 83 7.41 0.37 17.01
C HIS A 83 6.53 -0.87 17.20
N SER A 84 6.60 -1.83 16.27
CA SER A 84 5.94 -3.14 16.34
C SER A 84 6.94 -4.22 15.93
N ASN A 85 7.58 -4.86 16.92
CA ASN A 85 8.68 -5.82 16.70
C ASN A 85 9.87 -5.27 15.87
N GLY A 86 9.94 -3.95 15.68
CA GLY A 86 10.88 -3.23 14.82
C GLY A 86 10.32 -1.86 14.42
N HIS A 87 10.98 -1.16 13.51
CA HIS A 87 10.53 0.15 13.00
C HIS A 87 9.73 -0.05 11.71
N VAL A 88 8.40 0.02 11.80
CA VAL A 88 7.53 -0.06 10.61
C VAL A 88 7.43 1.30 9.97
N ASP A 89 7.71 1.39 8.68
CA ASP A 89 7.70 2.67 7.94
C ASP A 89 6.30 3.28 7.87
N ILE A 90 5.28 2.45 7.61
CA ILE A 90 3.88 2.88 7.55
C ILE A 90 2.97 1.85 8.21
N THR A 91 2.09 2.30 9.10
CA THR A 91 1.00 1.50 9.67
C THR A 91 -0.31 2.16 9.29
N ILE A 92 -1.19 1.38 8.68
CA ILE A 92 -2.50 1.83 8.23
C ILE A 92 -3.53 1.11 9.08
N LYS A 93 -4.27 1.86 9.88
CA LYS A 93 -5.38 1.35 10.69
C LYS A 93 -6.69 1.82 10.09
N ILE A 94 -7.57 0.87 9.85
CA ILE A 94 -8.95 1.16 9.53
C ILE A 94 -9.74 0.83 10.78
N GLN A 95 -10.29 1.86 11.39
CA GLN A 95 -11.09 1.74 12.59
C GLN A 95 -12.51 2.18 12.26
N ASP A 96 -13.42 1.22 12.23
CA ASP A 96 -14.86 1.46 12.27
C ASP A 96 -15.42 1.00 13.63
N CYS A 97 -16.74 1.14 13.81
CA CYS A 97 -17.40 0.81 15.07
C CYS A 97 -17.48 -0.70 15.38
N HIS A 98 -17.10 -1.58 14.46
CA HIS A 98 -17.26 -3.04 14.57
C HIS A 98 -16.00 -3.85 14.21
N LEU A 99 -15.06 -3.27 13.47
CA LEU A 99 -13.88 -3.96 12.96
C LEU A 99 -12.65 -3.05 13.01
N THR A 100 -11.52 -3.64 13.39
CA THR A 100 -10.22 -2.99 13.33
C THR A 100 -9.33 -3.78 12.40
N ARG A 101 -8.97 -3.19 11.27
CA ARG A 101 -7.98 -3.74 10.34
C ARG A 101 -6.67 -2.98 10.49
N THR A 102 -5.57 -3.71 10.47
CA THR A 102 -4.23 -3.11 10.45
C THR A 102 -3.49 -3.65 9.24
N LYS A 103 -2.90 -2.76 8.44
CA LYS A 103 -1.90 -3.10 7.43
C LYS A 103 -0.57 -2.51 7.86
N LEU A 104 0.47 -3.29 7.64
CA LEU A 104 1.85 -2.83 7.78
C LEU A 104 2.40 -2.57 6.39
N GLY A 105 3.24 -1.57 6.26
CA GLY A 105 3.99 -1.33 5.04
C GLY A 105 5.45 -1.01 5.32
N GLU A 106 6.28 -1.49 4.40
CA GLU A 106 7.69 -1.19 4.30
C GLU A 106 7.91 -0.37 3.03
N ALA A 107 8.70 0.68 3.12
CA ALA A 107 9.05 1.49 1.98
C ALA A 107 10.54 1.34 1.66
N LYS A 108 10.87 1.33 0.37
CA LYS A 108 12.27 1.30 -0.09
C LYS A 108 12.45 2.23 -1.28
N ILE A 109 13.53 3.01 -1.29
CA ILE A 109 14.06 3.52 -2.57
C ILE A 109 14.60 2.31 -3.34
N TYR A 110 14.12 2.13 -4.57
CA TYR A 110 14.49 0.97 -5.38
C TYR A 110 16.00 0.91 -5.65
N ASP A 111 16.61 -0.21 -5.27
CA ASP A 111 17.99 -0.53 -5.63
C ASP A 111 18.21 -1.98 -6.09
N GLY A 112 17.16 -2.58 -6.66
CA GLY A 112 17.20 -3.92 -7.24
C GLY A 112 16.42 -4.97 -6.45
N PRO A 113 16.32 -6.21 -6.97
CA PRO A 113 15.53 -7.27 -6.36
C PRO A 113 15.96 -7.65 -4.95
N GLU A 114 17.26 -7.78 -4.69
CA GLU A 114 17.76 -8.16 -3.35
C GLU A 114 17.36 -7.12 -2.28
N TRP A 115 17.48 -5.83 -2.62
CA TRP A 115 17.05 -4.75 -1.73
C TRP A 115 15.53 -4.79 -1.47
N HIS A 116 14.76 -5.15 -2.48
CA HIS A 116 13.31 -5.35 -2.35
C HIS A 116 12.98 -6.54 -1.45
N PHE A 117 13.73 -7.64 -1.55
CA PHE A 117 13.53 -8.83 -0.71
C PHE A 117 13.87 -8.57 0.75
N GLN A 118 14.87 -7.72 1.01
CA GLN A 118 15.14 -7.24 2.36
C GLN A 118 13.93 -6.49 2.95
N GLY A 119 13.25 -5.65 2.15
CA GLY A 119 12.00 -5.02 2.57
C GLY A 119 10.89 -6.02 2.89
N VAL A 120 10.74 -7.08 2.08
CA VAL A 120 9.79 -8.18 2.35
C VAL A 120 10.12 -8.87 3.68
N LYS A 121 11.40 -9.19 3.91
CA LYS A 121 11.87 -9.81 5.14
C LYS A 121 11.61 -8.94 6.36
N GLN A 122 11.86 -7.63 6.26
CA GLN A 122 11.59 -6.67 7.33
C GLN A 122 10.09 -6.63 7.66
N LEU A 123 9.25 -6.48 6.64
CA LEU A 123 7.80 -6.45 6.79
C LEU A 123 7.26 -7.72 7.47
N LEU A 124 7.73 -8.89 7.05
CA LEU A 124 7.35 -10.17 7.65
C LEU A 124 7.84 -10.29 9.10
N GLY A 125 9.01 -9.72 9.42
CA GLY A 125 9.53 -9.66 10.79
C GLY A 125 8.70 -8.76 11.72
N TYR A 126 8.01 -7.75 11.18
CA TYR A 126 7.14 -6.86 11.94
C TYR A 126 5.74 -7.42 12.14
N SER A 127 5.28 -8.26 11.21
CA SER A 127 3.97 -8.89 11.27
C SER A 127 3.86 -9.89 12.42
N THR A 128 2.65 -10.04 12.93
CA THR A 128 2.28 -11.13 13.86
C THR A 128 1.49 -12.23 13.15
N GLY A 129 1.17 -12.03 11.86
CA GLY A 129 0.24 -12.83 11.06
C GLY A 129 -1.24 -12.54 11.34
N ARG A 130 -1.56 -11.51 12.15
CA ARG A 130 -2.93 -11.05 12.38
C ARG A 130 -3.33 -9.87 11.50
N GLU A 131 -2.33 -9.18 10.94
CA GLU A 131 -2.53 -8.03 10.09
C GLU A 131 -3.14 -8.46 8.75
N CYS A 132 -3.84 -7.53 8.09
CA CYS A 132 -4.31 -7.71 6.72
C CYS A 132 -3.10 -7.74 5.75
N ARG A 133 -3.39 -7.80 4.45
CA ARG A 133 -2.35 -7.72 3.41
C ARG A 133 -1.37 -6.56 3.69
N GLY A 134 -0.10 -6.91 3.80
CA GLY A 134 1.00 -5.97 3.98
C GLY A 134 1.41 -5.30 2.66
N LEU A 135 2.24 -4.26 2.73
CA LEU A 135 2.68 -3.50 1.56
C LEU A 135 4.19 -3.37 1.50
N VAL A 136 4.78 -3.57 0.33
CA VAL A 136 6.16 -3.15 0.05
C VAL A 136 6.11 -2.11 -1.06
N ILE A 137 6.45 -0.87 -0.72
CA ILE A 137 6.42 0.27 -1.64
C ILE A 137 7.83 0.53 -2.17
N ALA A 138 8.01 0.40 -3.47
CA ALA A 138 9.26 0.69 -4.16
C ALA A 138 9.19 2.07 -4.82
N TYR A 139 9.89 3.05 -4.26
CA TYR A 139 10.07 4.36 -4.89
C TYR A 139 11.19 4.28 -5.94
N VAL A 140 10.82 4.34 -7.22
CA VAL A 140 11.74 4.13 -8.33
C VAL A 140 12.13 5.47 -8.93
N LYS A 141 13.34 5.95 -8.60
CA LYS A 141 13.93 7.17 -9.18
C LYS A 141 14.66 6.95 -10.52
N LYS A 142 14.78 5.68 -10.94
CA LYS A 142 15.46 5.24 -12.16
C LYS A 142 14.46 5.15 -13.32
N ALA A 143 14.91 5.37 -14.55
CA ALA A 143 14.08 5.16 -15.74
C ALA A 143 13.66 3.68 -15.89
N ASN A 144 12.62 3.44 -16.69
CA ASN A 144 12.11 2.10 -17.01
C ASN A 144 11.59 1.30 -15.80
N ILE A 145 10.73 1.92 -14.99
CA ILE A 145 10.07 1.26 -13.85
C ILE A 145 9.38 -0.06 -14.22
N GLU A 146 8.77 -0.16 -15.41
CA GLU A 146 8.12 -1.39 -15.87
C GLU A 146 9.11 -2.56 -15.94
N GLY A 147 10.26 -2.36 -16.59
CA GLY A 147 11.31 -3.38 -16.64
C GLY A 147 11.92 -3.68 -15.27
N LEU A 148 12.08 -2.66 -14.41
CA LEU A 148 12.64 -2.83 -13.07
C LEU A 148 11.72 -3.65 -12.16
N MET A 149 10.42 -3.35 -12.15
CA MET A 149 9.43 -4.09 -11.35
C MET A 149 9.17 -5.48 -11.92
N LYS A 150 9.18 -5.64 -13.26
CA LYS A 150 9.15 -6.96 -13.90
C LYS A 150 10.33 -7.82 -13.47
N LYS A 151 11.54 -7.25 -13.43
CA LYS A 151 12.75 -7.96 -12.96
C LYS A 151 12.62 -8.41 -11.50
N VAL A 152 12.03 -7.59 -10.63
CA VAL A 152 11.75 -7.99 -9.24
C VAL A 152 10.81 -9.19 -9.23
N ARG A 153 9.69 -9.10 -9.93
CA ARG A 153 8.68 -10.15 -10.00
C ARG A 153 9.24 -11.47 -10.53
N GLU A 154 9.94 -11.44 -11.66
CA GLU A 154 10.57 -12.62 -12.26
C GLU A 154 11.54 -13.30 -11.28
N ARG A 155 12.27 -12.49 -10.50
CA ARG A 155 13.19 -13.02 -9.50
C ARG A 155 12.46 -13.61 -8.29
N MET A 156 11.36 -13.00 -7.85
CA MET A 156 10.50 -13.55 -6.80
C MET A 156 9.89 -14.89 -7.22
N ASP A 157 9.37 -14.97 -8.44
CA ASP A 157 8.77 -16.20 -8.98
C ASP A 157 9.80 -17.32 -9.19
N GLN A 158 11.07 -16.96 -9.44
CA GLN A 158 12.17 -17.90 -9.57
C GLN A 158 12.71 -18.39 -8.22
N ASP A 159 13.01 -17.47 -7.31
CA ASP A 159 13.74 -17.76 -6.08
C ASP A 159 12.81 -18.12 -4.90
N LEU A 160 11.54 -17.72 -4.97
CA LEU A 160 10.53 -17.86 -3.91
C LEU A 160 11.05 -17.37 -2.53
N PRO A 161 11.49 -16.11 -2.42
CA PRO A 161 12.15 -15.60 -1.21
C PRO A 161 11.21 -15.57 -0.01
N GLU A 162 11.78 -15.60 1.20
CA GLU A 162 11.04 -15.43 2.46
C GLU A 162 9.80 -16.33 2.58
N GLN A 163 9.95 -17.62 2.24
CA GLN A 163 8.87 -18.61 2.25
C GLN A 163 7.66 -18.26 1.37
N GLN A 164 7.92 -17.63 0.22
CA GLN A 164 6.88 -17.35 -0.77
C GLN A 164 6.17 -18.64 -1.22
N GLN A 165 4.84 -18.58 -1.29
CA GLN A 165 3.95 -19.67 -1.65
C GLN A 165 3.52 -19.50 -3.11
N GLY A 166 4.27 -20.12 -4.01
CA GLY A 166 3.99 -20.13 -5.45
C GLY A 166 4.30 -18.80 -6.15
N VAL A 167 3.81 -18.66 -7.37
CA VAL A 167 4.05 -17.49 -8.22
C VAL A 167 3.19 -16.30 -7.80
N THR A 168 3.69 -15.11 -8.08
CA THR A 168 3.01 -13.84 -7.87
C THR A 168 1.84 -13.63 -8.84
N THR A 169 0.83 -12.89 -8.39
CA THR A 169 -0.35 -12.53 -9.20
C THR A 169 -0.42 -11.04 -9.44
N ASP A 170 -1.02 -10.61 -10.55
CA ASP A 170 -1.18 -9.20 -10.85
C ASP A 170 -2.15 -8.50 -9.89
N LEU A 171 -1.85 -7.25 -9.56
CA LEU A 171 -2.80 -6.31 -8.98
C LEU A 171 -3.32 -5.36 -10.08
N PRO A 172 -4.52 -4.75 -9.91
CA PRO A 172 -5.11 -3.91 -10.96
C PRO A 172 -4.27 -2.69 -11.36
N SER A 173 -3.45 -2.17 -10.44
CA SER A 173 -2.59 -1.00 -10.66
C SER A 173 -1.32 -1.36 -11.43
N LYS A 174 -0.84 -0.44 -12.28
CA LYS A 174 0.41 -0.63 -13.02
C LYS A 174 1.58 -0.85 -12.07
N TRP A 175 2.46 -1.77 -12.47
CA TRP A 175 3.69 -2.09 -11.72
C TRP A 175 3.43 -2.59 -10.30
N CYS A 176 2.23 -3.12 -10.05
CA CYS A 176 1.85 -3.73 -8.79
C CYS A 176 1.56 -5.23 -8.98
N PHE A 177 1.99 -6.02 -8.01
CA PHE A 177 1.72 -7.46 -7.97
C PHE A 177 1.61 -7.94 -6.52
N LEU A 178 1.09 -9.14 -6.33
CA LEU A 178 0.82 -9.75 -5.05
C LEU A 178 1.67 -11.00 -4.88
N SER A 179 2.26 -11.17 -3.71
CA SER A 179 2.86 -12.43 -3.26
C SER A 179 2.13 -12.96 -2.01
N LYS A 180 2.39 -14.23 -1.69
CA LYS A 180 1.89 -14.89 -0.47
C LYS A 180 3.06 -15.54 0.24
N HIS A 181 3.16 -15.38 1.55
CA HIS A 181 4.29 -15.88 2.33
C HIS A 181 3.81 -16.67 3.54
N LEU A 182 4.46 -17.78 3.85
CA LEU A 182 4.21 -18.52 5.08
C LEU A 182 4.90 -17.80 6.24
N HIS A 183 4.11 -17.26 7.17
CA HIS A 183 4.60 -16.58 8.35
C HIS A 183 4.91 -17.59 9.48
N PRO A 184 5.87 -17.34 10.39
CA PRO A 184 6.18 -18.23 11.51
C PRO A 184 5.00 -18.58 12.44
N SER A 185 3.94 -17.77 12.44
CA SER A 185 2.69 -18.09 13.16
C SER A 185 1.86 -19.21 12.50
N GLY A 186 2.25 -19.68 11.31
CA GLY A 186 1.50 -20.61 10.48
C GLY A 186 0.46 -19.95 9.57
N ALA A 187 0.25 -18.64 9.69
CA ALA A 187 -0.62 -17.89 8.81
C ALA A 187 0.04 -17.63 7.44
N VAL A 188 -0.79 -17.47 6.41
CA VAL A 188 -0.33 -16.97 5.10
C VAL A 188 -0.55 -15.46 5.07
N VAL A 189 0.55 -14.72 4.93
CA VAL A 189 0.53 -13.26 4.81
C VAL A 189 0.61 -12.89 3.34
N GLU A 190 -0.37 -12.13 2.86
CA GLU A 190 -0.32 -11.54 1.53
C GLU A 190 0.49 -10.23 1.56
N ILE A 191 1.31 -9.98 0.53
CA ILE A 191 2.08 -8.74 0.39
C ILE A 191 1.80 -8.13 -0.99
N GLY A 192 1.26 -6.92 -0.99
CA GLY A 192 1.14 -6.08 -2.18
C GLY A 192 2.45 -5.36 -2.45
N HIS A 193 3.09 -5.64 -3.58
CA HIS A 193 4.27 -4.92 -4.05
C HIS A 193 3.83 -3.79 -4.96
N VAL A 194 4.27 -2.58 -4.65
CA VAL A 194 3.76 -1.35 -5.28
C VAL A 194 4.93 -0.55 -5.84
N GLY A 195 5.02 -0.49 -7.16
CA GLY A 195 5.97 0.40 -7.84
C GLY A 195 5.43 1.82 -7.92
N CYS A 196 6.20 2.80 -7.43
CA CYS A 196 5.88 4.22 -7.52
C CYS A 196 6.94 4.94 -8.36
N ASN A 197 6.56 5.50 -9.50
CA ASN A 197 7.49 6.15 -10.42
C ASN A 197 7.88 7.56 -9.95
N MET A 198 9.10 7.67 -9.43
CA MET A 198 9.68 8.93 -8.96
C MET A 198 10.78 9.45 -9.90
N HIS A 199 10.92 8.88 -11.09
CA HIS A 199 11.91 9.30 -12.06
C HIS A 199 11.52 10.66 -12.69
N VAL A 200 12.44 11.62 -12.62
CA VAL A 200 12.29 12.94 -13.25
C VAL A 200 12.99 12.95 -14.59
N VAL A 201 12.25 13.18 -15.68
CA VAL A 201 12.82 13.27 -17.03
C VAL A 201 13.60 14.59 -17.17
N GLY A 202 14.88 14.49 -17.52
CA GLY A 202 15.75 15.64 -17.81
C GLY A 202 16.78 15.98 -16.74
N GLU A 203 16.93 15.13 -15.72
CA GLU A 203 18.06 15.10 -14.78
C GLU A 203 18.86 13.80 -14.93
#